data_AF-A0A942A0P6-F1
#
_entry.id   AF-A0A942A0P6-F1
#
_cell.length_a   1.000
_cell.length_b   1.000
_cell.length_c   1.000
_cell.angle_alpha   90.00
_cell.angle_beta   90.00
_cell.angle_gamma   90.00
#
_symmetry.space_group_name_H-M   'P 1'
#
loop_
_entity.id
_entity.type
_entity.pdbx_description
1 polymer ?
#
loop_
_entity_poly.entity_id
_entity_poly.type
_entity_poly.pdbx_seq_one_letter_code
_entity_poly.pdbx_strand_id
1 'polypeptide(L)'
;MSQHFLERGGLPPGLTSFTKIRLGWITKEQVLFVKPGETAVAFLSPLSAGGDTLAVKIPLSSGKYYLLESRQAMGFDRALPDAGMLVLKVDPSAAEGYGTARIMDANPNSPHFRQATFRLDDRTRDSFVEDKVAVIPLWRDGDKLGVLITTPEKRSEALEAARAVARLIKREGARDRVATQAKDAFLAFDFRRCIELAGR
;
A
#
# COMPACT_ATOMS: atom_id res chain seq x y z
N MET A 1 0.74 -20.74 -2.45
CA MET A 1 1.87 -20.98 -3.38
C MET A 1 2.71 -19.70 -3.42
N SER A 2 3.96 -19.74 -2.97
CA SER A 2 4.93 -18.65 -3.08
C SER A 2 5.54 -18.64 -4.49
N GLN A 3 5.87 -17.46 -5.02
CA GLN A 3 6.60 -17.33 -6.27
C GLN A 3 8.05 -16.92 -6.00
N HIS A 4 8.98 -17.82 -6.29
CA HIS A 4 10.41 -17.62 -6.01
C HIS A 4 11.17 -17.01 -7.18
N PHE A 5 10.66 -17.18 -8.41
CA PHE A 5 11.26 -16.66 -9.63
C PHE A 5 10.18 -16.20 -10.61
N LEU A 6 10.46 -15.12 -11.32
CA LEU A 6 9.65 -14.64 -12.43
C LEU A 6 10.12 -15.24 -13.75
N GLU A 7 11.43 -15.37 -13.89
CA GLU A 7 12.12 -16.00 -15.02
C GLU A 7 13.25 -16.88 -14.50
N ARG A 8 13.56 -17.95 -15.23
CA ARG A 8 14.62 -18.89 -14.84
C ARG A 8 15.98 -18.17 -14.85
N GLY A 9 16.68 -18.18 -13.72
CA GLY A 9 17.98 -17.51 -13.57
C GLY A 9 17.89 -16.00 -13.25
N GLY A 10 16.68 -15.44 -13.14
CA GLY A 10 16.48 -14.08 -12.68
C GLY A 10 16.67 -13.91 -11.17
N LEU A 11 16.74 -12.66 -10.72
CA LEU A 11 16.78 -12.34 -9.28
C LEU A 11 15.48 -12.80 -8.61
N PRO A 12 15.56 -13.42 -7.42
CA PRO A 12 14.36 -13.73 -6.66
C PRO A 12 13.71 -12.41 -6.17
N PRO A 13 12.38 -12.37 -6.03
CA PRO A 13 11.69 -11.27 -5.34
C PRO A 13 12.30 -11.00 -3.96
N GLY A 14 12.39 -9.73 -3.58
CA GLY A 14 12.78 -9.37 -2.21
C GLY A 14 11.83 -9.96 -1.17
N LEU A 15 12.36 -10.21 0.04
CA LEU A 15 11.58 -10.71 1.18
C LEU A 15 10.46 -9.75 1.54
N THR A 16 9.29 -10.31 1.87
CA THR A 16 8.13 -9.57 2.35
C THR A 16 8.36 -8.98 3.75
N SER A 17 7.59 -7.95 4.10
CA SER A 17 7.54 -7.37 5.44
C SER A 17 7.29 -8.42 6.52
N PHE A 18 6.37 -9.38 6.28
CA PHE A 18 6.14 -10.50 7.19
C PHE A 18 7.43 -11.25 7.55
N THR A 19 8.22 -11.62 6.54
CA THR A 19 9.46 -12.38 6.74
C THR A 19 10.52 -11.51 7.43
N LYS A 20 10.69 -10.26 6.97
CA LYS A 20 11.65 -9.32 7.56
C LYS A 20 11.35 -8.99 9.03
N ILE A 21 10.07 -8.88 9.40
CA ILE A 21 9.64 -8.70 10.81
C ILE A 21 10.02 -9.94 11.64
N ARG A 22 9.74 -11.16 11.15
CA ARG A 22 10.09 -12.40 11.88
C ARG A 22 11.60 -12.59 12.05
N LEU A 23 12.40 -12.11 11.10
CA LEU A 23 13.86 -12.13 11.17
C LEU A 23 14.45 -10.99 12.03
N GLY A 24 13.62 -10.07 12.54
CA GLY A 24 14.08 -8.91 13.31
C GLY A 24 14.74 -7.81 12.47
N TRP A 25 14.58 -7.83 11.15
CA TRP A 25 15.16 -6.82 10.24
C TRP A 25 14.28 -5.58 10.09
N ILE A 26 13.00 -5.69 10.44
CA ILE A 26 12.08 -4.56 10.59
C ILE A 26 11.75 -4.48 12.08
N THR A 27 12.09 -3.35 12.70
CA THR A 27 11.82 -3.14 14.13
C THR A 27 10.37 -2.73 14.36
N LYS A 28 9.93 -2.72 15.62
CA LYS A 28 8.54 -2.34 15.96
C LYS A 28 8.25 -0.88 15.61
N GLU A 29 9.24 -0.02 15.70
CA GLU A 29 9.17 1.41 15.40
C GLU A 29 8.97 1.66 13.91
N GLN A 30 9.39 0.71 13.07
CA GLN A 30 9.20 0.76 11.61
C GLN A 30 7.86 0.20 11.14
N VAL A 31 6.99 -0.21 12.07
CA VAL A 31 5.65 -0.74 11.81
C VAL A 31 4.61 0.16 12.43
N LEU A 32 3.81 0.82 11.59
CA LEU A 32 2.65 1.58 12.05
C LEU A 32 1.48 0.64 12.34
N PHE A 33 0.82 0.80 13.48
CA PHE A 33 -0.40 0.05 13.81
C PHE A 33 -1.63 0.92 13.56
N VAL A 34 -2.61 0.39 12.83
CA VAL A 34 -3.90 1.05 12.57
C VAL A 34 -5.02 0.05 12.85
N LYS A 35 -5.99 0.39 13.70
CA LYS A 35 -7.08 -0.53 14.01
C LYS A 35 -8.12 -0.56 12.88
N PRO A 36 -8.82 -1.69 12.66
CA PRO A 36 -9.98 -1.70 11.77
C PRO A 36 -11.01 -0.66 12.21
N GLY A 37 -11.58 0.06 11.25
CA GLY A 37 -12.54 1.15 11.52
C GLY A 37 -11.89 2.53 11.65
N GLU A 38 -10.58 2.62 11.90
CA GLU A 38 -9.86 3.90 11.93
C GLU A 38 -9.60 4.43 10.52
N THR A 39 -9.43 5.75 10.42
CA THR A 39 -8.95 6.41 9.21
C THR A 39 -7.54 6.95 9.49
N ALA A 40 -6.55 6.53 8.70
CA ALA A 40 -5.15 6.92 8.88
C ALA A 40 -4.42 6.99 7.54
N VAL A 41 -3.50 7.94 7.40
CA VAL A 41 -2.56 8.01 6.27
C VAL A 41 -1.16 7.66 6.76
N ALA A 42 -0.43 6.89 5.95
CA ALA A 42 0.99 6.60 6.16
C ALA A 42 1.78 6.76 4.86
N PHE A 43 3.05 7.15 4.97
CA PHE A 43 3.99 7.15 3.84
C PHE A 43 5.02 6.05 4.06
N LEU A 44 4.92 5.00 3.26
CA LEU A 44 5.76 3.81 3.35
C LEU A 44 7.03 3.99 2.53
N SER A 45 8.19 3.86 3.17
CA SER A 45 9.47 3.74 2.48
C SER A 45 9.49 2.49 1.58
N PRO A 46 10.25 2.50 0.47
CA PRO A 46 10.42 1.31 -0.35
C PRO A 46 10.98 0.16 0.49
N LEU A 47 10.30 -0.99 0.52
CA LEU A 47 10.66 -2.10 1.40
C LEU A 47 12.10 -2.60 1.16
N SER A 48 12.58 -2.51 -0.08
CA SER A 48 13.93 -2.90 -0.49
C SER A 48 15.02 -1.90 -0.12
N ALA A 49 14.67 -0.62 0.14
CA ALA A 49 15.63 0.42 0.51
C ALA A 49 15.77 0.59 2.04
N GLY A 50 14.75 0.20 2.81
CA GLY A 50 14.69 0.54 4.23
C GLY A 50 14.20 1.98 4.44
N GLY A 51 14.12 2.42 5.71
CA GLY A 51 13.62 3.74 6.09
C GLY A 51 12.79 3.71 7.36
N ASP A 52 12.04 4.78 7.60
CA ASP A 52 11.37 5.03 8.88
C ASP A 52 10.13 4.15 9.06
N THR A 53 9.22 4.12 8.08
CA THR A 53 8.01 3.30 8.11
C THR A 53 8.04 2.31 6.95
N LEU A 54 8.14 1.03 7.25
CA LEU A 54 8.28 -0.03 6.24
C LEU A 54 7.03 -0.88 6.08
N ALA A 55 6.16 -0.90 7.09
CA ALA A 55 4.88 -1.58 7.00
C ALA A 55 3.80 -0.87 7.82
N VAL A 56 2.55 -1.05 7.40
CA VAL A 56 1.39 -0.84 8.27
C VAL A 56 0.80 -2.20 8.65
N LYS A 57 0.53 -2.41 9.93
CA LYS A 57 -0.16 -3.59 10.45
C LYS A 57 -1.59 -3.24 10.86
N ILE A 58 -2.55 -3.97 10.30
CA ILE A 58 -3.97 -3.83 10.62
C ILE A 58 -4.47 -5.13 11.26
N PRO A 59 -4.65 -5.18 12.59
CA PRO A 59 -5.10 -6.39 13.27
C PRO A 59 -6.55 -6.72 12.91
N LEU A 60 -6.87 -8.01 12.77
CA LEU A 60 -8.21 -8.53 12.48
C LEU A 60 -8.67 -9.42 13.64
N SER A 61 -9.87 -9.99 13.51
CA SER A 61 -10.36 -11.01 14.43
C SER A 61 -9.47 -12.25 14.44
N SER A 62 -9.52 -12.99 15.55
CA SER A 62 -8.82 -14.28 15.71
C SER A 62 -7.30 -14.22 15.51
N GLY A 63 -6.68 -13.07 15.79
CA GLY A 63 -5.22 -12.88 15.71
C GLY A 63 -4.67 -12.73 14.29
N LYS A 64 -5.54 -12.74 13.26
CA LYS A 64 -5.14 -12.46 11.87
C LYS A 64 -4.81 -10.98 11.72
N TYR A 65 -4.08 -10.63 10.67
CA TYR A 65 -3.80 -9.22 10.38
C TYR A 65 -3.43 -8.99 8.92
N TYR A 66 -3.62 -7.77 8.44
CA TYR A 66 -3.02 -7.32 7.20
C TYR A 66 -1.65 -6.67 7.46
N LEU A 67 -0.73 -6.83 6.51
CA LEU A 67 0.45 -6.00 6.35
C LEU A 67 0.39 -5.27 5.02
N LEU A 68 0.64 -3.96 5.05
CA LEU A 68 0.80 -3.14 3.85
C LEU A 68 2.29 -2.85 3.66
N GLU A 69 2.80 -3.02 2.44
CA GLU A 69 4.20 -2.72 2.10
C GLU A 69 4.31 -2.00 0.75
N SER A 70 5.35 -1.17 0.57
CA SER A 70 5.66 -0.52 -0.70
C SER A 70 6.68 -1.32 -1.49
N ARG A 71 6.31 -1.78 -2.69
CA ARG A 71 7.20 -2.47 -3.64
C ARG A 71 7.52 -1.56 -4.80
N GLN A 72 8.81 -1.40 -5.09
CA GLN A 72 9.31 -0.48 -6.11
C GLN A 72 10.49 -1.11 -6.83
N ALA A 73 10.69 -0.76 -8.10
CA ALA A 73 11.74 -1.32 -8.96
C ALA A 73 13.15 -0.85 -8.55
N MET A 74 13.61 -1.29 -7.38
CA MET A 74 14.91 -0.95 -6.79
C MET A 74 15.43 -2.11 -5.92
N GLY A 75 16.73 -2.13 -5.63
CA GLY A 75 17.35 -3.25 -4.91
C GLY A 75 17.06 -4.60 -5.58
N PHE A 76 16.63 -5.59 -4.79
CA PHE A 76 16.19 -6.91 -5.28
C PHE A 76 14.86 -6.86 -6.05
N ASP A 77 14.07 -5.81 -5.87
CA ASP A 77 12.77 -5.66 -6.51
C ASP A 77 12.85 -5.07 -7.94
N ARG A 78 14.04 -4.77 -8.46
CA ARG A 78 14.23 -4.26 -9.83
C ARG A 78 13.67 -5.19 -10.91
N ALA A 79 13.65 -6.50 -10.63
CA ALA A 79 13.17 -7.51 -11.57
C ALA A 79 11.66 -7.78 -11.43
N LEU A 80 10.96 -7.16 -10.47
CA LEU A 80 9.53 -7.37 -10.32
C LEU A 80 8.74 -6.78 -11.50
N PRO A 81 7.67 -7.46 -11.94
CA PRO A 81 6.86 -7.03 -13.08
C PRO A 81 5.95 -5.83 -12.75
N ASP A 82 5.83 -5.48 -11.47
CA ASP A 82 4.88 -4.49 -10.97
C ASP A 82 5.43 -3.75 -9.75
N ALA A 83 4.92 -2.55 -9.53
CA ALA A 83 5.31 -1.67 -8.45
C ALA A 83 4.08 -0.91 -7.92
N GLY A 84 3.98 -0.81 -6.59
CA GLY A 84 2.81 -0.26 -5.91
C GLY A 84 2.72 -0.73 -4.47
N MET A 85 1.51 -0.66 -3.93
CA MET A 85 1.20 -1.16 -2.60
C MET A 85 0.90 -2.66 -2.68
N LEU A 86 1.62 -3.49 -1.93
CA LEU A 86 1.27 -4.90 -1.76
C LEU A 86 0.56 -5.08 -0.42
N VAL A 87 -0.47 -5.93 -0.40
CA VAL A 87 -1.20 -6.29 0.82
C VAL A 87 -0.98 -7.77 1.10
N LEU A 88 -0.58 -8.09 2.34
CA LEU A 88 -0.46 -9.46 2.83
C LEU A 88 -1.54 -9.71 3.88
N LYS A 89 -2.25 -10.84 3.78
CA LYS A 89 -3.08 -11.36 4.86
C LYS A 89 -2.29 -12.43 5.60
N VAL A 90 -2.13 -12.22 6.91
CA VAL A 90 -1.38 -13.11 7.79
C VAL A 90 -2.34 -13.82 8.73
N ASP A 91 -2.20 -15.14 8.80
CA ASP A 91 -2.92 -16.02 9.71
C ASP A 91 -1.91 -16.79 10.58
N PRO A 92 -1.59 -16.29 11.78
CA PRO A 92 -0.62 -16.95 12.67
C PRO A 92 -1.05 -18.34 13.14
N SER A 93 -2.34 -18.66 13.05
CA SER A 93 -2.86 -19.98 13.43
C SER A 93 -2.71 -21.02 12.33
N ALA A 94 -2.40 -20.60 11.10
CA ALA A 94 -2.15 -21.53 9.99
C ALA A 94 -0.85 -22.29 10.22
N ALA A 95 -0.91 -23.62 10.08
CA ALA A 95 0.27 -24.48 10.11
C ALA A 95 1.32 -24.02 9.09
N GLU A 96 2.60 -24.18 9.43
CA GLU A 96 3.69 -23.81 8.52
C GLU A 96 3.55 -24.57 7.19
N GLY A 97 3.80 -23.86 6.08
CA GLY A 97 3.56 -24.39 4.73
C GLY A 97 2.13 -24.21 4.20
N TYR A 98 1.14 -23.89 5.04
CA TYR A 98 -0.26 -23.73 4.64
C TYR A 98 -0.68 -22.27 4.39
N GLY A 99 0.31 -21.38 4.18
CA GLY A 99 0.06 -19.99 3.82
C GLY A 99 -0.17 -19.09 5.03
N THR A 100 0.71 -19.15 6.03
CA THR A 100 0.74 -18.22 7.16
C THR A 100 0.72 -16.76 6.70
N ALA A 101 1.39 -16.42 5.59
CA ALA A 101 1.27 -15.14 4.91
C ALA A 101 0.86 -15.36 3.45
N ARG A 102 -0.19 -14.67 3.01
CA ARG A 102 -0.70 -14.72 1.63
C ARG A 102 -0.75 -13.33 1.03
N ILE A 103 -0.35 -13.20 -0.23
CA ILE A 103 -0.54 -11.98 -1.01
C ILE A 103 -2.03 -11.86 -1.34
N MET A 104 -2.60 -10.68 -1.10
CA MET A 104 -3.92 -10.30 -1.58
C MET A 104 -3.75 -9.73 -2.99
N ASP A 105 -3.88 -10.59 -4.00
CA ASP A 105 -3.62 -10.26 -5.40
C ASP A 105 -4.60 -9.22 -5.93
N ALA A 106 -4.09 -8.07 -6.35
CA ALA A 106 -4.91 -6.98 -6.88
C ALA A 106 -5.49 -7.28 -8.26
N ASN A 107 -4.93 -8.25 -9.01
CA ASN A 107 -5.52 -8.78 -10.22
C ASN A 107 -5.29 -10.30 -10.33
N PRO A 108 -6.18 -11.13 -9.75
CA PRO A 108 -6.03 -12.58 -9.75
C PRO A 108 -6.15 -13.22 -11.14
N ASN A 109 -6.64 -12.49 -12.16
CA ASN A 109 -6.65 -12.95 -13.55
C ASN A 109 -5.28 -12.77 -14.22
N SER A 110 -4.37 -12.01 -13.61
CA SER A 110 -3.00 -11.87 -14.08
C SER A 110 -2.19 -13.09 -13.62
N PRO A 111 -1.57 -13.85 -14.54
CA PRO A 111 -0.78 -15.00 -14.14
C PRO A 111 0.44 -14.55 -13.34
N HIS A 112 0.91 -15.40 -12.43
CA HIS A 112 2.20 -15.23 -11.75
C HIS A 112 2.34 -13.88 -11.03
N PHE A 113 1.27 -13.39 -10.40
CA PHE A 113 1.27 -12.15 -9.60
C PHE A 113 1.80 -10.92 -10.35
N ARG A 114 1.73 -10.91 -11.69
CA ARG A 114 2.32 -9.84 -12.52
C ARG A 114 1.65 -8.49 -12.37
N GLN A 115 0.49 -8.44 -11.73
CA GLN A 115 -0.25 -7.22 -11.40
C GLN A 115 -0.78 -7.26 -9.96
N ALA A 116 -0.01 -7.87 -9.05
CA ALA A 116 -0.46 -8.10 -7.68
C ALA A 116 -0.48 -6.85 -6.79
N THR A 117 0.15 -5.75 -7.19
CA THR A 117 0.13 -4.52 -6.38
C THR A 117 -1.10 -3.67 -6.67
N PHE A 118 -1.58 -2.94 -5.68
CA PHE A 118 -2.60 -1.92 -5.85
C PHE A 118 -1.95 -0.59 -6.24
N ARG A 119 -2.60 0.14 -7.16
CA ARG A 119 -2.09 1.41 -7.68
C ARG A 119 -3.20 2.42 -7.98
N LEU A 120 -2.99 3.67 -7.56
CA LEU A 120 -3.98 4.73 -7.73
C LEU A 120 -4.28 5.07 -9.20
N ASP A 121 -3.30 4.85 -10.09
CA ASP A 121 -3.40 5.15 -11.52
C ASP A 121 -4.08 4.03 -12.35
N ASP A 122 -4.36 2.88 -11.73
CA ASP A 122 -5.06 1.76 -12.36
C ASP A 122 -6.42 1.53 -11.68
N ARG A 123 -7.49 1.98 -12.34
CA ARG A 123 -8.86 1.96 -11.79
C ARG A 123 -9.40 0.56 -11.49
N THR A 124 -8.77 -0.48 -12.03
CA THR A 124 -9.21 -1.86 -11.78
C THR A 124 -8.65 -2.42 -10.48
N ARG A 125 -7.60 -1.79 -9.93
CA ARG A 125 -6.83 -2.24 -8.77
C ARG A 125 -6.33 -1.06 -7.92
N ASP A 126 -7.18 -0.06 -7.76
CA ASP A 126 -6.85 1.20 -7.05
C ASP A 126 -7.19 1.21 -5.57
N SER A 127 -7.68 0.08 -5.05
CA SER A 127 -7.89 -0.09 -3.62
C SER A 127 -8.06 -1.56 -3.27
N PHE A 128 -7.62 -1.92 -2.08
CA PHE A 128 -7.97 -3.16 -1.43
C PHE A 128 -9.22 -2.97 -0.56
N VAL A 129 -10.15 -3.93 -0.58
CA VAL A 129 -11.35 -3.91 0.27
C VAL A 129 -11.66 -5.33 0.74
N GLU A 130 -11.68 -5.54 2.06
CA GLU A 130 -12.12 -6.79 2.67
C GLU A 130 -12.59 -6.51 4.11
N ASP A 131 -13.69 -7.16 4.52
CA ASP A 131 -14.31 -6.96 5.84
C ASP A 131 -14.60 -5.46 6.13
N LYS A 132 -14.05 -4.92 7.24
CA LYS A 132 -14.20 -3.53 7.69
C LYS A 132 -13.05 -2.63 7.26
N VAL A 133 -12.23 -3.06 6.31
CA VAL A 133 -10.99 -2.38 5.92
C VAL A 133 -11.03 -2.06 4.42
N ALA A 134 -10.77 -0.80 4.10
CA ALA A 134 -10.42 -0.35 2.77
C ALA A 134 -9.04 0.32 2.80
N VAL A 135 -8.21 0.04 1.81
CA VAL A 135 -6.88 0.66 1.69
C VAL A 135 -6.70 1.21 0.29
N ILE A 136 -6.31 2.48 0.20
CA ILE A 136 -6.12 3.19 -1.07
C ILE A 136 -4.64 3.62 -1.16
N PRO A 137 -3.86 3.17 -2.16
CA PRO A 137 -2.57 3.78 -2.48
C PRO A 137 -2.78 5.25 -2.89
N LEU A 138 -1.88 6.12 -2.46
CA LEU A 138 -1.93 7.56 -2.70
C LEU A 138 -0.77 8.00 -3.62
N TRP A 139 -0.53 9.31 -3.67
CA TRP A 139 0.66 9.88 -4.29
C TRP A 139 1.94 9.52 -3.52
N ARG A 140 3.07 9.74 -4.17
CA ARG A 140 4.39 9.61 -3.54
C ARG A 140 4.84 10.93 -2.93
N ASP A 141 5.54 10.85 -1.82
CA ASP A 141 6.32 11.95 -1.25
C ASP A 141 7.79 11.55 -1.25
N GLY A 142 8.56 12.12 -2.19
CA GLY A 142 9.87 11.58 -2.55
C GLY A 142 9.75 10.14 -3.07
N ASP A 143 10.47 9.22 -2.42
CA ASP A 143 10.42 7.79 -2.71
C ASP A 143 9.35 7.04 -1.89
N LYS A 144 8.72 7.68 -0.90
CA LYS A 144 7.74 7.04 -0.03
C LYS A 144 6.37 6.99 -0.71
N LEU A 145 5.72 5.82 -0.67
CA LEU A 145 4.37 5.63 -1.19
C LEU A 145 3.35 5.96 -0.10
N GLY A 146 2.47 6.93 -0.33
CA GLY A 146 1.34 7.19 0.54
C GLY A 146 0.31 6.06 0.48
N VAL A 147 -0.31 5.74 1.60
CA VAL A 147 -1.45 4.82 1.70
C VAL A 147 -2.47 5.40 2.67
N LEU A 148 -3.76 5.34 2.32
CA LEU A 148 -4.87 5.64 3.20
C LEU A 148 -5.50 4.32 3.66
N ILE A 149 -5.59 4.13 4.96
CA ILE A 149 -6.38 3.07 5.59
C ILE A 149 -7.68 3.72 6.05
N THR A 150 -8.81 3.12 5.71
CA THR A 150 -10.14 3.62 6.07
C THR A 150 -11.18 2.49 6.04
N THR A 151 -12.46 2.82 6.11
CA THR A 151 -13.55 1.85 6.02
C THR A 151 -14.13 1.79 4.60
N PRO A 152 -14.77 0.67 4.21
CA PRO A 152 -15.42 0.53 2.90
C PRO A 152 -16.42 1.66 2.60
N GLU A 153 -17.12 2.17 3.61
CA GLU A 153 -18.14 3.22 3.47
C GLU A 153 -17.53 4.56 3.05
N LYS A 154 -16.34 4.89 3.58
CA LYS A 154 -15.60 6.12 3.24
C LYS A 154 -14.77 6.01 1.96
N ARG A 155 -14.62 4.80 1.41
CA ARG A 155 -13.71 4.51 0.29
C ARG A 155 -13.98 5.38 -0.93
N SER A 156 -15.23 5.52 -1.34
CA SER A 156 -15.55 6.16 -2.63
C SER A 156 -15.13 7.64 -2.65
N GLU A 157 -15.51 8.39 -1.62
CA GLU A 157 -15.15 9.81 -1.47
C GLU A 157 -13.64 9.98 -1.34
N ALA A 158 -12.99 9.14 -0.51
CA ALA A 158 -11.55 9.18 -0.33
C ALA A 158 -10.77 8.85 -1.62
N LEU A 159 -11.25 7.89 -2.42
CA LEU A 159 -10.63 7.49 -3.68
C LEU A 159 -10.76 8.60 -4.73
N GLU A 160 -11.92 9.28 -4.78
CA GLU A 160 -12.10 10.45 -5.64
C GLU A 160 -11.14 11.58 -5.26
N ALA A 161 -11.04 11.91 -3.97
CA ALA A 161 -10.12 12.90 -3.46
C ALA A 161 -8.65 12.53 -3.76
N ALA A 162 -8.26 11.28 -3.55
CA ALA A 162 -6.90 10.80 -3.81
C ALA A 162 -6.53 10.98 -5.29
N ARG A 163 -7.45 10.61 -6.20
CA ARG A 163 -7.28 10.81 -7.64
C ARG A 163 -7.23 12.29 -8.02
N ALA A 164 -8.02 13.14 -7.37
CA ALA A 164 -8.00 14.57 -7.61
C ALA A 164 -6.65 15.18 -7.25
N VAL A 165 -6.09 14.84 -6.07
CA VAL A 165 -4.74 15.26 -5.66
C VAL A 165 -3.69 14.73 -6.63
N ALA A 166 -3.74 13.45 -7.01
CA ALA A 166 -2.76 12.87 -7.92
C ALA A 166 -2.76 13.56 -9.30
N ARG A 167 -3.94 13.91 -9.82
CA ARG A 167 -4.07 14.69 -11.06
C ARG A 167 -3.51 16.10 -10.91
N LEU A 168 -3.81 16.78 -9.80
CA LEU A 168 -3.31 18.12 -9.52
C LEU A 168 -1.78 18.15 -9.40
N ILE A 169 -1.19 17.21 -8.65
CA ILE A 169 0.27 17.05 -8.54
C ILE A 169 0.91 16.82 -9.91
N LYS A 170 0.27 16.01 -10.77
CA LYS A 170 0.77 15.76 -12.13
C LYS A 170 0.72 17.01 -13.03
N ARG A 171 -0.26 17.90 -12.81
CA ARG A 171 -0.49 19.11 -13.60
C ARG A 171 0.40 20.28 -13.15
N GLU A 172 0.40 20.57 -11.85
CA GLU A 172 1.05 21.77 -11.27
C GLU A 172 2.37 21.48 -10.58
N GLY A 173 2.63 20.22 -10.23
CA GLY A 173 3.77 19.80 -9.42
C GLY A 173 3.47 19.67 -7.93
N ALA A 174 4.21 18.79 -7.25
CA ALA A 174 3.94 18.44 -5.84
C ALA A 174 4.17 19.57 -4.82
N ARG A 175 4.89 20.63 -5.22
CA ARG A 175 5.22 21.80 -4.41
C ARG A 175 4.38 23.03 -4.77
N ASP A 176 3.47 22.90 -5.73
CA ASP A 176 2.52 23.97 -6.02
C ASP A 176 1.67 24.28 -4.77
N ARG A 177 1.26 25.54 -4.64
CA ARG A 177 0.50 26.02 -3.49
C ARG A 177 -0.86 25.33 -3.38
N VAL A 178 -1.58 25.19 -4.49
CA VAL A 178 -2.90 24.54 -4.51
C VAL A 178 -2.73 23.05 -4.29
N ALA A 179 -1.70 22.43 -4.89
CA ALA A 179 -1.36 21.03 -4.64
C ALA A 179 -1.07 20.76 -3.17
N THR A 180 -0.33 21.63 -2.50
CA THR A 180 -0.03 21.53 -1.07
C THR A 180 -1.31 21.66 -0.23
N GLN A 181 -2.15 22.66 -0.51
CA GLN A 181 -3.42 22.84 0.20
C GLN A 181 -4.37 21.64 0.03
N ALA A 182 -4.44 21.06 -1.17
CA ALA A 182 -5.27 19.89 -1.42
C ALA A 182 -4.74 18.65 -0.67
N LYS A 183 -3.41 18.46 -0.64
CA LYS A 183 -2.77 17.41 0.18
C LYS A 183 -3.08 17.60 1.67
N ASP A 184 -2.96 18.81 2.19
CA ASP A 184 -3.23 19.10 3.60
C ASP A 184 -4.69 18.82 3.96
N ALA A 185 -5.63 19.23 3.10
CA ALA A 185 -7.05 18.91 3.27
C ALA A 185 -7.29 17.38 3.27
N PHE A 186 -6.64 16.65 2.36
CA PHE A 186 -6.73 15.19 2.32
C PHE A 186 -6.17 14.55 3.60
N LEU A 187 -5.02 15.01 4.09
CA LEU A 187 -4.39 14.51 5.32
C LEU A 187 -5.20 14.85 6.57
N ALA A 188 -5.99 15.92 6.54
CA ALA A 188 -6.99 16.25 7.55
C ALA A 188 -8.31 15.48 7.40
N PHE A 189 -8.40 14.58 6.41
CA PHE A 189 -9.60 13.81 6.05
C PHE A 189 -10.79 14.66 5.60
N ASP A 190 -10.54 15.90 5.17
CA ASP A 190 -11.52 16.77 4.52
C ASP A 190 -11.49 16.54 3.00
N PHE A 191 -12.04 15.38 2.60
CA PHE A 191 -12.01 14.93 1.21
C PHE A 191 -12.79 15.86 0.27
N ARG A 192 -13.89 16.45 0.76
CA ARG A 192 -14.68 17.41 0.00
C ARG A 192 -13.88 18.68 -0.31
N ARG A 193 -13.26 19.30 0.71
CA ARG A 193 -12.37 20.47 0.52
C ARG A 193 -11.22 20.15 -0.43
N CYS A 194 -10.65 18.95 -0.29
CA CYS A 194 -9.59 18.47 -1.18
C CYS A 194 -10.04 18.43 -2.65
N ILE A 195 -11.22 17.86 -2.92
CA ILE A 195 -11.79 17.79 -4.28
C ILE A 195 -12.06 19.20 -4.83
N GLU A 196 -12.62 20.09 -4.01
CA GLU A 196 -12.89 21.49 -4.38
C GLU A 196 -11.61 22.26 -4.73
N LEU A 197 -10.52 22.05 -3.98
CA LEU A 197 -9.22 22.67 -4.26
C LEU A 197 -8.59 22.11 -5.54
N ALA A 198 -8.69 20.79 -5.76
CA ALA A 198 -8.09 20.13 -6.91
C ALA A 198 -8.88 20.29 -8.22
N GLY A 199 -10.14 20.72 -8.15
CA GLY A 199 -10.96 21.08 -9.30
C GLY A 199 -10.71 22.49 -9.83
N ARG A 200 -10.00 23.34 -9.08
CA ARG A 200 -9.56 24.67 -9.53
C ARG A 200 -8.35 24.56 -10.46
#